data_AF-A0A6A5KHY6-F1
#
_entry.id   AF-A0A6A5KHY6-F1
#
_cell.length_a   1.000
_cell.length_b   1.000
_cell.length_c   1.000
_cell.angle_alpha   90.00
_cell.angle_beta   90.00
_cell.angle_gamma   90.00
#
_symmetry.space_group_name_H-M   'P 1'
#
loop_
_entity.id
_entity.type
_entity.pdbx_description
1 polymer ?
#
loop_
_entity_poly.entity_id
_entity_poly.type
_entity_poly.pdbx_seq_one_letter_code
_entity_poly.pdbx_strand_id
1 'polypeptide(L)'
;MDFPFSRHRTAAFNNYGFSNFGTVKGVGLIVRAIATVRNYDYMSDCTLCLDASLEVVEEFGPRIQRPTQSSFHNYIITYKADFDMVGTSNSLQFSGLIVKRCQDVPRDSTTQAISIKTLRAQRTVRKANGQSWKVELSKSPAIPRYASLCASDVQ
;
A
#
# COMPACT_ATOMS: atom_id res chain seq x y z
N MET A 1 1.27 2.39 18.92
CA MET A 1 2.03 1.87 17.77
C MET A 1 2.99 0.82 18.28
N ASP A 2 2.81 -0.41 17.83
CA ASP A 2 3.50 -1.58 18.41
C ASP A 2 4.71 -2.03 17.58
N PHE A 3 5.13 -1.19 16.63
CA PHE A 3 6.27 -1.41 15.74
C PHE A 3 7.21 -0.18 15.72
N PRO A 4 8.52 -0.35 15.46
CA PRO A 4 9.43 0.78 15.31
C PRO A 4 9.09 1.58 14.04
N PHE A 5 9.18 2.90 14.12
CA PHE A 5 8.91 3.79 13.00
C PHE A 5 9.93 3.57 11.86
N SER A 6 11.20 3.41 12.21
CA SER A 6 12.26 3.07 11.27
C SER A 6 13.33 2.24 11.95
N ARG A 7 13.97 1.35 11.20
CA ARG A 7 15.10 0.56 11.67
C ARG A 7 16.05 0.24 10.53
N HIS A 8 17.34 0.31 10.80
CA HIS A 8 18.38 -0.10 9.85
C HIS A 8 19.52 -0.79 10.59
N ARG A 9 20.10 -1.82 9.96
CA ARG A 9 21.26 -2.57 10.45
C ARG A 9 22.26 -2.73 9.32
N THR A 10 23.47 -2.23 9.51
CA THR A 10 24.57 -2.44 8.55
C THR A 10 25.29 -3.73 8.89
N ALA A 11 25.26 -4.70 7.98
CA ALA A 11 25.98 -5.96 8.17
C ALA A 11 27.50 -5.75 8.14
N ALA A 12 28.23 -6.52 8.95
CA ALA A 12 29.69 -6.51 8.97
C ALA A 12 30.22 -7.91 9.28
N PHE A 13 31.39 -8.24 8.72
CA PHE A 13 32.11 -9.47 9.01
C PHE A 13 32.98 -9.29 10.26
N ASN A 14 32.33 -9.24 11.42
CA ASN A 14 32.95 -9.19 12.75
C ASN A 14 32.19 -10.14 13.71
N ASN A 15 32.69 -10.31 14.94
CA ASN A 15 32.06 -11.21 15.93
C ASN A 15 30.61 -10.85 16.29
N TYR A 16 30.18 -9.62 16.02
CA TYR A 16 28.82 -9.13 16.31
C TYR A 16 27.89 -9.21 15.09
N GLY A 17 28.42 -9.45 13.87
CA GLY A 17 27.65 -9.54 12.63
C GLY A 17 27.08 -8.21 12.10
N PHE A 18 27.41 -7.07 12.72
CA PHE A 18 27.02 -5.72 12.30
C PHE A 18 28.03 -4.66 12.74
N SER A 19 28.04 -3.52 12.04
CA SER A 19 28.84 -2.35 12.41
C SER A 19 28.00 -1.21 12.99
N ASN A 20 26.79 -1.03 12.47
CA ASN A 20 25.86 0.01 12.91
C ASN A 20 24.45 -0.55 13.06
N PHE A 21 23.73 -0.11 14.08
CA PHE A 21 22.32 -0.42 14.32
C PHE A 21 21.61 0.81 14.83
N GLY A 22 20.46 1.14 14.22
CA GLY A 22 19.64 2.27 14.62
C GLY A 22 18.15 1.92 14.55
N THR A 23 17.39 2.42 15.52
CA THR A 23 15.93 2.29 15.56
C THR A 23 15.32 3.61 15.99
N VAL A 24 14.18 3.96 15.40
CA VAL A 24 13.35 5.09 15.81
C VAL A 24 12.08 4.51 16.41
N LYS A 25 11.78 4.91 17.65
CA LYS A 25 10.57 4.46 18.33
C LYS A 25 9.33 4.96 17.59
N GLY A 26 8.38 4.07 17.34
CA GLY A 26 7.04 4.45 16.89
C GLY A 26 6.30 5.17 18.01
N VAL A 27 6.01 6.45 17.82
CA VAL A 27 5.13 7.22 18.69
C VAL A 27 4.15 7.99 17.82
N GLY A 28 2.93 8.16 18.32
CA GLY A 28 1.89 8.93 17.65
C GLY A 28 0.98 9.56 18.69
N LEU A 29 0.39 10.71 18.34
CA LEU A 29 -0.61 11.39 19.13
C LEU A 29 -2.00 10.92 18.65
N ILE A 30 -2.81 10.40 19.55
CA ILE A 30 -4.17 9.95 19.23
C ILE A 30 -5.17 10.95 19.80
N VAL A 31 -6.00 11.52 18.94
CA VAL A 31 -7.18 12.28 19.32
C VAL A 31 -8.38 11.35 19.13
N ARG A 32 -9.04 11.00 20.24
CA ARG A 32 -10.18 10.09 20.27
C ARG A 32 -11.46 10.83 20.60
N ALA A 33 -12.53 10.53 19.85
CA ALA A 33 -13.89 10.93 20.18
C ALA A 33 -14.79 9.70 20.26
N ILE A 34 -15.78 9.74 21.16
CA ILE A 34 -16.79 8.69 21.28
C ILE A 34 -18.15 9.33 21.10
N ALA A 35 -18.94 8.80 20.17
CA ALA A 35 -20.32 9.21 19.94
C ALA A 35 -21.26 8.04 20.19
N THR A 36 -22.02 8.12 21.28
CA THR A 36 -23.06 7.14 21.59
C THR A 36 -24.38 7.59 20.97
N VAL A 37 -24.84 6.88 19.94
CA VAL A 37 -26.12 7.12 19.27
C VAL A 37 -27.02 5.91 19.46
N ARG A 38 -28.02 6.05 20.34
CA ARG A 38 -28.94 4.97 20.72
C ARG A 38 -28.17 3.75 21.25
N ASN A 39 -28.10 2.68 20.47
CA ASN A 39 -27.48 1.41 20.82
C ASN A 39 -26.09 1.23 20.19
N TYR A 40 -25.54 2.27 19.57
CA TYR A 40 -24.22 2.26 18.96
C TYR A 40 -23.28 3.18 19.71
N ASP A 41 -22.06 2.69 19.95
CA ASP A 41 -20.93 3.49 20.37
C ASP A 41 -19.95 3.54 19.20
N TYR A 42 -19.79 4.72 18.60
CA TYR A 42 -18.81 4.98 17.56
C TYR A 42 -17.55 5.53 18.21
N MET A 43 -16.41 4.88 17.96
CA MET A 43 -15.11 5.33 18.45
C MET A 43 -14.26 5.78 17.26
N SER A 44 -14.07 7.09 17.17
CA SER A 44 -13.31 7.75 16.12
C SER A 44 -11.92 8.07 16.62
N ASP A 45 -10.90 7.49 15.99
CA ASP A 45 -9.50 7.79 16.27
C ASP A 45 -8.86 8.55 15.12
N CYS A 46 -8.20 9.66 15.45
CA CYS A 46 -7.34 10.41 14.56
C CYS A 46 -5.90 10.33 15.09
N THR A 47 -5.05 9.56 14.41
CA THR A 47 -3.66 9.33 14.81
C THR A 47 -2.73 10.21 13.99
N LEU A 48 -1.93 11.02 14.66
CA LEU A 48 -0.86 11.83 14.11
C LEU A 48 0.48 11.13 14.36
N CYS A 49 1.12 10.68 13.29
CA CYS A 49 2.42 10.01 13.33
C CYS A 49 3.59 11.00 13.23
N LEU A 50 4.79 10.55 13.60
CA LEU A 50 6.02 11.36 13.57
C LEU A 50 6.41 11.88 12.17
N ASP A 51 6.01 11.21 11.11
CA ASP A 51 6.27 11.59 9.71
C ASP A 51 5.18 12.48 9.11
N ALA A 52 4.29 13.00 9.96
CA ALA A 52 3.10 13.73 9.57
C ALA A 52 2.07 12.89 8.77
N SER A 53 2.18 11.56 8.79
CA SER A 53 1.06 10.73 8.35
C SER A 53 -0.12 10.87 9.32
N LEU A 54 -1.32 10.87 8.74
CA LEU A 54 -2.60 11.00 9.43
C LEU A 54 -3.40 9.73 9.17
N GLU A 55 -3.81 9.06 10.23
CA GLU A 55 -4.67 7.87 10.14
C GLU A 55 -6.01 8.15 10.82
N VAL A 56 -7.11 7.79 10.14
CA VAL A 56 -8.47 7.91 10.67
C VAL A 56 -9.11 6.52 10.71
N VAL A 57 -9.45 6.04 11.90
CA VAL A 57 -10.02 4.70 12.14
C VAL A 57 -11.35 4.82 12.89
N GLU A 58 -12.29 3.97 12.50
CA GLU A 58 -13.57 3.77 13.19
C GLU A 58 -13.71 2.31 13.56
N GLU A 59 -13.96 2.06 14.85
CA GLU A 59 -14.19 0.71 15.36
C GLU A 59 -15.65 0.51 15.73
N PHE A 60 -16.18 -0.67 15.40
CA PHE A 60 -17.55 -1.08 15.72
C PHE A 60 -17.57 -2.50 16.28
N GLY A 61 -18.35 -2.71 17.34
CA GLY A 61 -18.45 -3.99 18.03
C GLY A 61 -19.78 -4.72 17.76
N PRO A 62 -19.78 -6.02 17.43
CA PRO A 62 -21.00 -6.81 17.39
C PRO A 62 -21.35 -7.34 18.78
N ARG A 63 -22.64 -7.35 19.14
CA ARG A 63 -23.12 -8.11 20.30
C ARG A 63 -24.47 -8.73 20.02
N ILE A 64 -24.53 -10.05 19.97
CA ILE A 64 -25.79 -10.73 19.66
C ILE A 64 -25.83 -12.11 20.34
N GLN A 65 -26.50 -12.13 21.48
CA GLN A 65 -26.83 -13.32 22.25
C GLN A 65 -27.83 -14.21 21.46
N ARG A 66 -27.93 -15.51 21.78
CA ARG A 66 -29.03 -16.37 21.30
C ARG A 66 -30.31 -16.02 22.07
N PRO A 67 -31.52 -15.84 21.48
CA PRO A 67 -32.03 -16.24 20.16
C PRO A 67 -32.33 -15.07 19.20
N THR A 68 -31.61 -13.95 19.32
CA THR A 68 -31.84 -12.76 18.48
C THR A 68 -31.02 -12.80 17.20
N GLN A 69 -31.66 -12.74 16.04
CA GLN A 69 -30.99 -12.51 14.76
C GLN A 69 -30.69 -11.01 14.62
N SER A 70 -29.43 -10.63 14.41
CA SER A 70 -29.09 -9.24 14.04
C SER A 70 -29.43 -8.96 12.59
N SER A 71 -29.93 -7.76 12.32
CA SER A 71 -30.14 -7.27 10.97
C SER A 71 -28.81 -7.03 10.24
N PHE A 72 -28.76 -7.32 8.94
CA PHE A 72 -27.68 -6.86 8.07
C PHE A 72 -27.82 -5.37 7.82
N HIS A 73 -26.74 -4.61 8.03
CA HIS A 73 -26.70 -3.17 7.82
C HIS A 73 -25.30 -2.77 7.33
N ASN A 74 -25.24 -1.68 6.55
CA ASN A 74 -23.99 -1.12 6.07
C ASN A 74 -23.62 0.09 6.93
N TYR A 75 -22.33 0.21 7.28
CA TYR A 75 -21.79 1.44 7.82
C TYR A 75 -21.15 2.24 6.68
N ILE A 76 -21.71 3.41 6.39
CA ILE A 76 -21.14 4.37 5.45
C ILE A 76 -20.80 5.62 6.25
N ILE A 77 -19.51 5.82 6.50
CA ILE A 77 -18.99 6.97 7.22
C ILE A 77 -18.28 7.85 6.20
N THR A 78 -18.65 9.13 6.15
CA THR A 78 -18.12 10.09 5.18
C THR A 78 -17.30 11.15 5.91
N TYR A 79 -16.06 11.34 5.47
CA TYR A 79 -15.17 12.37 5.97
C TYR A 79 -15.01 13.48 4.95
N LYS A 80 -14.98 14.73 5.43
CA LYS A 80 -14.50 15.85 4.63
C LYS A 80 -13.00 16.02 4.87
N ALA A 81 -12.20 15.79 3.83
CA ALA A 81 -10.77 16.07 3.84
C ALA A 81 -10.50 17.28 2.92
N ASP A 82 -10.24 18.43 3.53
CA ASP A 82 -10.01 19.72 2.85
C ASP A 82 -8.50 20.00 2.85
N PHE A 83 -7.78 19.44 1.87
CA PHE A 83 -6.32 19.50 1.82
C PHE A 83 -5.83 20.74 1.08
N ASP A 84 -5.30 21.71 1.85
CA ASP A 84 -4.61 22.89 1.32
C ASP A 84 -3.08 22.67 1.28
N MET A 85 -2.60 21.88 0.31
CA MET A 85 -1.17 21.58 0.17
C MET A 85 -0.42 22.82 -0.36
N VAL A 86 0.18 23.59 0.55
CA VAL A 86 0.90 24.85 0.24
C VAL A 86 -0.02 25.88 -0.44
N GLY A 87 -1.24 26.02 0.10
CA GLY A 87 -2.29 26.91 -0.41
C GLY A 87 -3.49 26.14 -0.98
N THR A 88 -4.50 26.87 -1.47
CA THR A 88 -5.81 26.33 -1.90
C THR A 88 -5.86 25.85 -3.37
N SER A 89 -4.82 26.15 -4.14
CA SER A 89 -4.77 25.81 -5.57
C SER A 89 -4.14 24.43 -5.78
N ASN A 90 -4.90 23.37 -5.50
CA ASN A 90 -4.43 21.98 -5.57
C ASN A 90 -4.90 21.25 -6.84
N SER A 91 -4.24 20.14 -7.16
CA SER A 91 -4.65 19.21 -8.22
C SER A 91 -4.54 17.77 -7.74
N LEU A 92 -5.33 16.86 -8.31
CA LEU A 92 -5.31 15.44 -7.95
C LEU A 92 -4.49 14.65 -8.97
N GLN A 93 -3.43 13.98 -8.49
CA GLN A 93 -2.58 13.12 -9.30
C GLN A 93 -2.73 11.65 -8.88
N PHE A 94 -3.07 10.82 -9.85
CA PHE A 94 -3.06 9.36 -9.70
C PHE A 94 -1.72 8.83 -10.19
N SER A 95 -1.10 7.97 -9.39
CA SER A 95 0.11 7.25 -9.78
C SER A 95 -0.13 5.75 -9.63
N GLY A 96 -0.02 5.01 -10.74
CA GLY A 96 -0.18 3.56 -10.77
C GLY A 96 1.08 2.88 -11.29
N LEU A 97 1.26 1.61 -10.96
CA LEU A 97 2.29 0.77 -11.55
C LEU A 97 1.69 0.01 -12.72
N ILE A 98 2.26 0.18 -13.91
CA ILE A 98 1.90 -0.58 -15.11
C ILE A 98 3.03 -1.48 -15.54
N VAL A 99 2.70 -2.65 -16.07
CA VAL A 99 3.70 -3.54 -16.68
C VAL A 99 4.14 -2.93 -18.01
N LYS A 100 5.44 -2.70 -18.18
CA LYS A 100 6.05 -2.31 -19.44
C LYS A 100 7.03 -3.41 -19.90
N ARG A 101 7.00 -3.74 -21.18
CA ARG A 101 8.06 -4.55 -21.79
C ARG A 101 9.29 -3.65 -21.95
N CYS A 102 10.42 -4.05 -21.37
CA CYS A 102 11.68 -3.35 -21.56
C CYS A 102 12.16 -3.56 -22.99
N GLN A 103 12.02 -2.55 -23.83
CA GLN A 103 12.65 -2.51 -25.16
C GLN A 103 13.75 -1.43 -25.25
N ASP A 104 13.81 -0.49 -24.30
CA ASP A 104 14.72 0.68 -24.36
C ASP A 104 15.33 1.03 -22.99
N VAL A 105 15.93 0.07 -22.28
CA VAL A 105 16.81 0.43 -21.15
C VAL A 105 18.22 0.53 -21.72
N PRO A 106 18.90 1.70 -21.66
CA PRO A 106 20.28 1.81 -22.08
C PRO A 106 21.14 0.91 -21.18
N ARG A 107 21.46 -0.27 -21.69
CA ARG A 107 22.55 -1.12 -21.25
C ARG A 107 23.46 -1.27 -22.48
N ASP A 108 24.76 -1.46 -22.24
CA ASP A 108 25.79 -1.48 -23.28
C ASP A 108 25.38 -2.10 -24.63
N SER A 109 25.98 -1.60 -25.70
CA SER A 109 25.63 -1.87 -27.11
C SER A 109 25.81 -3.33 -27.57
N THR A 110 26.03 -4.27 -26.66
CA THR A 110 26.49 -5.64 -26.98
C THR A 110 25.56 -6.74 -26.43
N THR A 111 24.56 -6.40 -25.62
CA THR A 111 23.67 -7.40 -25.02
C THR A 111 22.38 -7.55 -25.83
N GLN A 112 22.18 -8.73 -26.44
CA GLN A 112 20.90 -9.12 -27.07
C GLN A 112 19.72 -8.86 -26.12
N ALA A 113 18.62 -8.34 -26.67
CA ALA A 113 17.44 -7.92 -25.93
C ALA A 113 16.80 -9.07 -25.15
N ILE A 114 17.14 -9.22 -23.87
CA ILE A 114 16.37 -10.03 -22.93
C ILE A 114 15.06 -9.30 -22.69
N SER A 115 13.94 -9.92 -23.08
CA SER A 115 12.59 -9.38 -22.85
C SER A 115 12.23 -9.50 -21.37
N ILE A 116 12.56 -8.46 -20.60
CA ILE A 116 12.22 -8.37 -19.17
C ILE A 116 10.91 -7.58 -19.05
N LYS A 117 9.93 -8.15 -18.33
CA LYS A 117 8.75 -7.39 -17.87
C LYS A 117 9.15 -6.59 -16.64
N THR A 118 9.00 -5.27 -16.71
CA THR A 118 9.26 -4.37 -15.58
C THR A 118 8.00 -3.59 -15.23
N LEU A 119 7.95 -3.03 -14.02
CA LEU A 119 6.91 -2.08 -13.62
C LEU A 119 7.39 -0.66 -13.91
N ARG A 120 6.52 0.15 -14.52
CA ARG A 120 6.75 1.58 -14.74
C ARG A 120 5.65 2.37 -14.02
N ALA A 121 6.04 3.44 -13.34
CA ALA A 121 5.08 4.41 -12.83
C ALA A 121 4.39 5.15 -13.98
N GLN A 122 3.06 5.13 -13.98
CA GLN A 122 2.23 5.96 -14.85
C GLN A 122 1.50 6.98 -14.00
N ARG A 123 1.55 8.24 -14.42
CA ARG A 123 0.94 9.38 -13.72
C ARG A 123 -0.17 9.99 -14.56
N THR A 124 -1.32 10.27 -13.95
CA THR A 124 -2.44 10.96 -14.59
C THR A 124 -2.94 12.06 -13.66
N VAL A 125 -3.00 13.30 -14.13
CA VAL A 125 -3.58 14.43 -13.40
C VAL A 125 -5.00 14.63 -13.88
N ARG A 126 -5.97 14.71 -12.96
CA ARG A 126 -7.39 14.95 -13.27
C ARG A 126 -7.98 15.99 -12.32
N LYS A 127 -9.05 16.66 -12.76
CA LYS A 127 -9.94 17.37 -11.83
C LYS A 127 -10.70 16.33 -11.00
N ALA A 128 -10.84 16.55 -9.70
CA ALA A 128 -11.45 15.58 -8.78
C ALA A 128 -12.92 15.33 -9.18
N ASN A 129 -13.21 14.12 -9.64
CA ASN A 129 -14.56 13.64 -9.96
C ASN A 129 -14.67 12.20 -9.45
N GLY A 130 -15.74 11.88 -8.69
CA GLY A 130 -15.89 10.65 -7.90
C GLY A 130 -15.22 9.40 -8.50
N GLN A 131 -14.24 8.84 -7.80
CA GLN A 131 -13.50 7.65 -8.22
C GLN A 131 -13.56 6.57 -7.15
N SER A 132 -13.47 5.32 -7.60
CA SER A 132 -13.36 4.15 -6.74
C SER A 132 -11.99 3.50 -6.87
N TRP A 133 -11.53 2.86 -5.80
CA TRP A 133 -10.37 1.99 -5.85
C TRP A 133 -10.69 0.78 -6.74
N LYS A 134 -10.07 0.69 -7.92
CA LYS A 134 -10.17 -0.47 -8.81
C LYS A 134 -8.91 -1.32 -8.69
N VAL A 135 -9.07 -2.55 -8.24
CA VAL A 135 -8.06 -3.60 -8.39
C VAL A 135 -8.46 -4.42 -9.61
N GLU A 136 -7.87 -4.11 -10.77
CA GLU A 136 -7.98 -5.01 -11.93
C GLU A 136 -6.90 -6.08 -11.80
N LEU A 137 -7.30 -7.28 -11.41
CA LEU A 137 -6.46 -8.47 -11.53
C LEU A 137 -6.24 -8.73 -13.03
N SER A 138 -5.08 -8.33 -13.56
CA SER A 138 -4.74 -8.64 -14.94
C SER A 138 -4.68 -10.16 -15.09
N LYS A 139 -5.58 -10.74 -15.87
CA LYS A 139 -5.50 -12.16 -16.27
C LYS A 139 -4.15 -12.38 -16.95
N SER A 140 -3.30 -13.21 -16.35
CA SER A 140 -2.04 -13.60 -16.98
C SER A 140 -2.37 -14.37 -18.27
N PRO A 141 -1.84 -13.98 -19.44
CA PRO A 141 -2.03 -14.77 -20.66
C PRO A 141 -1.36 -16.13 -20.49
N ALA A 142 -2.06 -17.19 -20.86
CA ALA A 142 -1.57 -18.56 -20.80
C ALA A 142 -0.18 -18.67 -21.46
N ILE A 143 0.79 -19.18 -20.70
CA ILE A 143 2.14 -19.46 -21.22
C ILE A 143 2.01 -20.63 -22.21
N PRO A 144 2.40 -20.48 -23.49
CA PRO A 144 2.47 -21.61 -24.41
C PRO A 144 3.58 -22.54 -23.93
N ARG A 145 3.26 -23.82 -23.70
CA ARG A 145 4.26 -24.86 -23.48
C ARG A 145 4.93 -25.16 -24.82
N TYR A 146 6.15 -24.65 -25.04
CA TYR A 146 7.08 -25.22 -26.02
C TYR A 146 8.51 -25.07 -25.53
N ALA A 147 9.13 -26.21 -25.22
CA ALA A 147 10.51 -26.58 -25.55
C ALA A 147 10.87 -27.90 -24.81
N SER A 148 10.64 -29.04 -25.46
CA SER A 148 11.62 -30.13 -25.40
C SER A 148 12.48 -29.97 -26.65
N LEU A 149 13.80 -29.90 -26.47
CA LEU A 149 14.85 -30.32 -27.40
C LEU A 149 16.20 -29.84 -26.86
N CYS A 150 17.20 -30.71 -27.02
CA CYS A 150 18.61 -30.62 -26.61
C CYS A 150 18.95 -31.20 -25.23
N ALA A 151 18.79 -32.53 -25.11
CA ALA A 151 19.75 -33.34 -24.38
C ALA A 151 20.95 -33.58 -25.32
N SER A 152 22.13 -33.08 -24.94
CA SER A 152 23.39 -33.44 -25.59
C SER A 152 23.90 -34.72 -24.93
N ASP A 153 24.02 -35.79 -25.72
CA ASP A 153 24.72 -37.01 -25.36
C ASP A 153 26.20 -36.69 -25.03
N VAL A 154 26.60 -36.97 -23.79
CA VAL A 154 27.99 -37.08 -23.36
C VAL A 154 28.09 -38.29 -22.44
N GLN A 155 28.29 -39.47 -23.03
CA GLN A 155 29.37 -40.43 -22.75
C GLN A 155 29.21 -41.67 -23.61
#